data_AF-A0ABD5WW36-F1
#
_entry.id   AF-A0ABD5WW36-F1
#
_cell.length_a   1.000
_cell.length_b   1.000
_cell.length_c   1.000
_cell.angle_alpha   90.00
_cell.angle_beta   90.00
_cell.angle_gamma   90.00
#
_symmetry.space_group_name_H-M   'P 1'
#
loop_
_entity.id
_entity.type
_entity.pdbx_description
1 polymer ?
#
loop_
_entity_poly.entity_id
_entity_poly.type
_entity_poly.pdbx_seq_one_letter_code
_entity_poly.pdbx_strand_id
1 'polypeptide(L)'
;MSDDDGGSGEPTESDAVADEEVLDALFATIEDRKERLPEGSYTASLFTHEKGENAVLEKIGEEATETILAAKDDDDEELRAEAADLVYHLLVLFARKDLDLADLRGELRERF
;
A
#
# COMPACT_ATOMS: atom_id res chain seq x y z
N MET A 1 12.46 25.72 34.75
CA MET A 1 11.92 24.51 34.11
C MET A 1 11.17 25.05 32.92
N SER A 2 11.83 25.01 31.77
CA SER A 2 11.31 25.58 30.53
C SER A 2 10.26 24.61 29.99
N ASP A 3 9.08 25.14 29.71
CA ASP A 3 8.04 24.45 28.97
C ASP A 3 8.58 24.16 27.56
N ASP A 4 8.70 22.87 27.24
CA ASP A 4 9.09 22.37 25.92
C ASP A 4 7.84 22.42 25.03
N ASP A 5 7.89 23.36 24.09
CA ASP A 5 6.86 23.69 23.12
C ASP A 5 6.69 22.52 22.13
N GLY A 6 5.55 21.82 22.25
CA GLY A 6 5.14 20.77 21.32
C GLY A 6 4.87 21.37 19.94
N GLY A 7 5.90 21.38 19.10
CA GLY A 7 5.80 21.78 17.70
C GLY A 7 5.00 20.76 16.88
N SER A 8 3.68 20.92 16.82
CA SER A 8 2.88 20.38 15.72
C SER A 8 3.07 21.29 14.50
N GLY A 9 4.18 21.11 13.80
CA GLY A 9 4.44 21.80 12.54
C GLY A 9 3.42 21.36 11.49
N GLU A 10 2.70 22.31 10.88
CA GLU A 10 1.88 22.04 9.71
C GLU A 10 2.76 21.47 8.59
N PRO A 11 2.31 20.43 7.87
CA PRO A 11 3.08 19.83 6.80
C PRO A 11 3.38 20.88 5.73
N THR A 12 4.64 20.94 5.30
CA THR A 12 5.12 21.90 4.30
C THR A 12 4.63 21.48 2.90
N GLU A 13 4.57 22.40 1.92
CA GLU A 13 4.24 22.03 0.51
C GLU A 13 5.15 20.91 -0.03
N SER A 14 6.39 20.80 0.46
CA SER A 14 7.31 19.70 0.17
C SER A 14 6.86 18.35 0.72
N ASP A 15 6.19 18.32 1.87
CA ASP A 15 5.68 17.09 2.49
C ASP A 15 4.41 16.62 1.76
N ALA A 16 3.55 17.56 1.37
CA ALA A 16 2.34 17.25 0.58
C ALA A 16 2.67 16.70 -0.83
N VAL A 17 3.71 17.24 -1.49
CA VAL A 17 4.18 16.71 -2.78
C VAL A 17 4.80 15.31 -2.61
N ALA A 18 5.51 15.06 -1.50
CA ALA A 18 6.06 13.74 -1.20
C ALA A 18 4.94 12.71 -0.92
N ASP A 19 3.84 13.13 -0.28
CA ASP A 19 2.68 12.27 0.01
C ASP A 19 1.92 11.88 -1.27
N GLU A 20 1.74 12.79 -2.23
CA GLU A 20 1.14 12.49 -3.54
C GLU A 20 1.96 11.45 -4.33
N GLU A 21 3.27 11.39 -4.08
CA GLU A 21 4.21 10.46 -4.71
C GLU A 21 4.32 9.10 -4.01
N VAL A 22 3.78 8.90 -2.80
CA VAL A 22 3.96 7.64 -2.03
C VAL A 22 3.47 6.43 -2.82
N LEU A 23 2.28 6.51 -3.42
CA LEU A 23 1.73 5.41 -4.21
C LEU A 23 2.51 5.19 -5.51
N ASP A 24 3.04 6.25 -6.13
CA ASP A 24 3.90 6.15 -7.31
C ASP A 24 5.23 5.46 -6.98
N ALA A 25 5.90 5.91 -5.92
CA ALA A 25 7.15 5.35 -5.45
C ALA A 25 6.98 3.88 -5.04
N LEU A 26 5.87 3.56 -4.36
CA LEU A 26 5.54 2.19 -3.97
C LEU A 26 5.29 1.32 -5.19
N PHE A 27 4.46 1.76 -6.14
CA PHE A 27 4.16 0.98 -7.34
C PHE A 27 5.40 0.77 -8.22
N ALA A 28 6.23 1.81 -8.41
CA ALA A 28 7.50 1.70 -9.11
C ALA A 28 8.44 0.68 -8.44
N THR A 29 8.47 0.67 -7.11
CA THR A 29 9.24 -0.32 -6.34
C THR A 29 8.69 -1.75 -6.52
N ILE A 30 7.37 -1.91 -6.60
CA ILE A 30 6.73 -3.21 -6.84
C ILE A 30 7.07 -3.73 -8.25
N GLU A 31 6.94 -2.89 -9.28
CA GLU A 31 7.31 -3.23 -10.67
C GLU A 31 8.79 -3.59 -10.78
N ASP A 32 9.68 -2.81 -10.16
CA ASP A 32 11.10 -3.10 -10.14
C ASP A 32 11.41 -4.47 -9.49
N ARG A 33 10.69 -4.83 -8.41
CA ARG A 33 10.85 -6.14 -7.75
C ARG A 33 10.24 -7.28 -8.55
N LYS A 34 9.18 -7.04 -9.32
CA LYS A 34 8.61 -7.99 -10.29
C LYS A 34 9.62 -8.32 -11.39
N GLU A 35 10.35 -7.33 -11.88
CA GLU A 35 11.36 -7.49 -12.93
C GLU A 35 12.66 -8.12 -12.41
N ARG A 36 13.21 -7.60 -11.31
CA ARG A 36 14.54 -7.99 -10.81
C ARG A 36 14.55 -9.24 -9.95
N LEU A 37 13.41 -9.59 -9.34
CA LEU A 37 13.24 -10.74 -8.44
C LEU A 37 14.38 -10.91 -7.41
N PRO A 38 14.72 -9.87 -6.63
CA PRO A 38 15.82 -9.96 -5.67
C PRO A 38 15.59 -11.05 -4.61
N GLU A 39 16.61 -11.85 -4.33
CA GLU A 39 16.55 -12.90 -3.30
C GLU A 39 16.21 -12.31 -1.92
N GLY A 40 15.34 -13.02 -1.18
CA GLY A 40 14.90 -12.61 0.16
C GLY A 40 13.88 -11.46 0.19
N SER A 41 13.53 -10.86 -0.94
CA SER A 41 12.48 -9.84 -0.98
C SER A 41 11.10 -10.45 -0.82
N TYR A 42 10.31 -9.90 0.11
CA TYR A 42 8.90 -10.25 0.26
C TYR A 42 8.09 -10.00 -1.03
N THR A 43 8.21 -8.82 -1.64
CA THR A 43 7.49 -8.52 -2.89
C THR A 43 7.84 -9.50 -4.02
N ALA A 44 9.13 -9.82 -4.19
CA ALA A 44 9.56 -10.80 -5.19
C ALA A 44 8.97 -12.20 -4.92
N SER A 45 8.87 -12.61 -3.66
CA SER A 45 8.28 -13.91 -3.30
C SER A 45 6.80 -13.99 -3.67
N LEU A 46 6.05 -12.89 -3.61
CA LEU A 46 4.66 -12.85 -4.07
C LEU A 46 4.55 -13.14 -5.58
N PHE A 47 5.52 -12.69 -6.37
CA PHE A 47 5.57 -12.94 -7.82
C PHE A 47 6.03 -14.35 -8.17
N THR A 48 6.94 -14.94 -7.40
CA THR A 48 7.50 -16.28 -7.64
C THR A 48 6.80 -17.39 -6.85
N HIS A 49 5.81 -17.06 -6.04
CA HIS A 49 5.09 -18.02 -5.21
C HIS A 49 4.50 -19.17 -6.05
N GLU A 50 4.58 -20.40 -5.55
CA GLU A 50 4.10 -21.59 -6.26
C GLU A 50 2.57 -21.58 -6.52
N LYS A 51 1.82 -20.96 -5.62
CA LYS A 51 0.38 -20.70 -5.77
C LYS A 51 0.06 -19.65 -6.85
N GLY A 52 1.06 -18.99 -7.42
CA GLY A 52 0.90 -17.93 -8.41
C GLY A 52 0.00 -16.81 -7.90
N GLU A 53 -0.95 -16.39 -8.73
CA GLU A 53 -1.93 -15.33 -8.42
C GLU A 53 -2.66 -15.53 -7.09
N ASN A 54 -3.00 -16.78 -6.75
CA ASN A 54 -3.77 -17.10 -5.55
C ASN A 54 -3.07 -16.66 -4.26
N ALA A 55 -1.74 -16.62 -4.22
CA ALA A 55 -1.02 -16.13 -3.04
C ALA A 55 -1.34 -14.66 -2.73
N VAL A 56 -1.46 -13.82 -3.76
CA VAL A 56 -1.79 -12.40 -3.60
C VAL A 56 -3.27 -12.23 -3.29
N LEU A 57 -4.15 -13.03 -3.91
CA LEU A 57 -5.59 -13.00 -3.63
C LEU A 57 -5.92 -13.44 -2.20
N GLU A 58 -5.21 -14.44 -1.67
CA GLU A 58 -5.33 -14.88 -0.28
C GLU A 58 -4.98 -13.73 0.69
N LYS A 59 -3.86 -13.03 0.44
CA LYS A 59 -3.47 -11.84 1.23
C LYS A 59 -4.54 -10.75 1.17
N ILE A 60 -5.02 -10.37 -0.02
CA ILE A 60 -6.10 -9.38 -0.15
C ILE A 60 -7.33 -9.76 0.70
N GLY A 61 -7.72 -11.05 0.72
CA GLY A 61 -8.84 -11.51 1.54
C GLY A 61 -8.57 -11.45 3.05
N GLU A 62 -7.34 -11.75 3.46
CA GLU A 62 -6.85 -11.62 4.84
C GLU A 62 -6.91 -10.15 5.29
N GLU A 63 -6.21 -9.25 4.59
CA GLU A 63 -6.12 -7.83 4.95
C GLU A 63 -7.50 -7.13 4.93
N ALA A 64 -8.36 -7.51 3.98
CA ALA A 64 -9.72 -6.98 3.93
C ALA A 64 -10.54 -7.41 5.16
N THR A 65 -10.35 -8.65 5.63
CA THR A 65 -11.03 -9.15 6.82
C THR A 65 -10.48 -8.45 8.06
N GLU A 66 -9.17 -8.29 8.18
CA GLU A 66 -8.51 -7.63 9.31
C GLU A 66 -8.89 -6.14 9.37
N THR A 67 -8.89 -5.43 8.25
CA THR A 67 -9.39 -4.05 8.13
C THR A 67 -10.83 -3.92 8.66
N ILE A 68 -11.72 -4.85 8.30
CA ILE A 68 -13.11 -4.86 8.78
C ILE A 68 -13.18 -5.07 10.29
N LEU A 69 -12.36 -5.98 10.83
CA LEU A 69 -12.33 -6.29 12.26
C LEU A 69 -11.77 -5.13 13.07
N ALA A 70 -10.67 -4.51 12.62
CA ALA A 70 -10.09 -3.33 13.25
C ALA A 70 -11.10 -2.17 13.31
N ALA A 71 -11.79 -1.89 12.20
CA ALA A 71 -12.85 -0.88 12.17
C ALA A 71 -14.03 -1.21 13.11
N LYS A 72 -14.41 -2.49 13.20
CA LYS A 72 -15.49 -2.94 14.10
C LYS A 72 -15.11 -2.74 15.58
N ASP A 73 -13.83 -2.91 15.91
CA ASP A 73 -13.33 -2.88 17.27
C ASP A 73 -12.84 -1.47 17.70
N ASP A 74 -13.07 -0.45 16.86
CA ASP A 74 -12.62 0.94 17.06
C ASP A 74 -11.10 1.05 17.27
N ASP A 75 -10.32 0.16 16.65
CA ASP A 75 -8.86 0.15 16.70
C ASP A 75 -8.27 0.93 15.51
N ASP A 76 -8.06 2.23 15.74
CA ASP A 76 -7.53 3.16 14.74
C ASP A 76 -6.08 2.85 14.30
N GLU A 77 -5.28 2.21 15.16
CA GLU A 77 -3.89 1.88 14.84
C GLU A 77 -3.87 0.70 13.87
N GLU A 78 -4.56 -0.38 14.23
CA GLU A 78 -4.69 -1.58 13.40
C GLU A 78 -5.41 -1.24 12.08
N LEU A 79 -6.46 -0.41 12.12
CA LEU A 79 -7.19 -0.02 10.91
C LEU A 79 -6.27 0.65 9.88
N ARG A 80 -5.35 1.51 10.32
CA ARG A 80 -4.38 2.15 9.41
C ARG A 80 -3.36 1.16 8.87
N ALA A 81 -2.91 0.21 9.70
CA ALA A 81 -1.97 -0.83 9.29
C ALA A 81 -2.57 -1.74 8.23
N GLU A 82 -3.74 -2.33 8.50
CA GLU A 82 -4.36 -3.31 7.59
C GLU A 82 -4.92 -2.67 6.32
N ALA A 83 -5.36 -1.41 6.40
CA ALA A 83 -5.71 -0.67 5.20
C ALA A 83 -4.48 -0.43 4.29
N ALA A 84 -3.30 -0.19 4.88
CA ALA A 84 -2.07 -0.03 4.12
C ALA A 84 -1.64 -1.36 3.47
N ASP A 85 -1.71 -2.47 4.19
CA ASP A 85 -1.39 -3.80 3.64
C ASP A 85 -2.39 -4.22 2.57
N LEU A 86 -3.68 -3.92 2.74
CA LEU A 86 -4.70 -4.13 1.71
C LEU A 86 -4.37 -3.36 0.43
N VAL A 87 -4.02 -2.08 0.54
CA VAL A 87 -3.63 -1.25 -0.61
C VAL A 87 -2.35 -1.79 -1.25
N TYR A 88 -1.35 -2.15 -0.46
CA TYR A 88 -0.11 -2.73 -0.97
C TYR A 88 -0.38 -4.01 -1.79
N HIS A 89 -1.18 -4.93 -1.26
CA HIS A 89 -1.51 -6.17 -1.96
C HIS A 89 -2.37 -5.95 -3.20
N LEU A 90 -3.25 -4.95 -3.20
CA LEU A 90 -3.97 -4.51 -4.40
C LEU A 90 -3.00 -4.00 -5.47
N LEU A 91 -2.00 -3.20 -5.11
CA LEU A 91 -0.97 -2.71 -6.04
C LEU A 91 -0.12 -3.86 -6.61
N VAL A 92 0.25 -4.85 -5.79
CA VAL A 92 0.94 -6.07 -6.26
C VAL A 92 0.08 -6.85 -7.27
N LEU A 93 -1.24 -6.92 -7.04
CA LEU A 93 -2.15 -7.55 -8.00
C LEU A 93 -2.20 -6.79 -9.32
N PHE A 94 -2.27 -5.45 -9.29
CA PHE A 94 -2.21 -4.60 -10.50
C PHE A 94 -0.94 -4.86 -11.29
N ALA A 95 0.21 -4.81 -10.62
CA ALA A 95 1.49 -5.13 -11.20
C ALA A 95 1.52 -6.52 -11.84
N ARG A 96 1.02 -7.55 -11.15
CA ARG A 96 0.92 -8.93 -11.69
C ARG A 96 0.03 -9.04 -12.92
N LYS A 97 -1.02 -8.20 -13.02
CA LYS A 97 -1.96 -8.18 -14.14
C LYS A 97 -1.50 -7.27 -15.29
N ASP A 98 -0.32 -6.68 -15.19
CA ASP A 98 0.19 -5.68 -16.13
C ASP A 98 -0.78 -4.49 -16.29
N LEU A 99 -1.40 -4.07 -15.19
CA LEU A 99 -2.27 -2.89 -15.10
C LEU A 99 -1.50 -1.72 -14.49
N ASP A 100 -1.71 -0.53 -15.03
CA ASP A 100 -1.00 0.66 -14.57
C ASP A 100 -1.70 1.32 -13.39
N LEU A 101 -0.92 1.91 -12.47
CA LEU A 101 -1.46 2.78 -11.41
C LEU A 101 -2.26 3.96 -12.00
N ALA A 102 -1.92 4.39 -13.21
CA ALA A 102 -2.67 5.42 -13.94
C ALA A 102 -4.13 5.01 -14.22
N ASP A 103 -4.39 3.73 -14.51
CA ASP A 103 -5.73 3.20 -14.75
C ASP A 103 -6.56 3.25 -13.46
N LEU A 104 -5.98 2.78 -12.35
CA LEU A 104 -6.63 2.86 -11.03
C LEU A 104 -6.96 4.29 -10.65
N ARG A 105 -6.02 5.23 -10.87
CA ARG A 105 -6.24 6.65 -10.62
C ARG A 105 -7.33 7.23 -11.54
N GLY A 106 -7.38 6.82 -12.80
CA GLY A 106 -8.45 7.21 -13.73
C GLY A 106 -9.82 6.85 -13.18
N GLU A 107 -9.98 5.58 -12.81
CA GLU A 107 -11.20 5.04 -12.21
C GLU A 107 -11.54 5.76 -10.89
N LEU A 108 -10.58 5.98 -9.99
CA LEU A 108 -10.80 6.72 -8.74
C LEU A 108 -11.24 8.17 -8.98
N ARG A 109 -10.70 8.85 -9.99
CA ARG A 109 -11.11 10.23 -10.35
C ARG A 109 -12.56 10.33 -10.79
N GLU A 110 -13.16 9.25 -11.30
CA GLU A 110 -14.59 9.25 -11.66
C GLU A 110 -15.52 9.19 -10.44
N ARG A 111 -15.00 8.99 -9.23
CA ARG A 111 -15.79 8.87 -7.99
C ARG A 111 -16.04 10.18 -7.25
N PHE A 112 -15.40 11.27 -7.66
CA PHE A 112 -15.57 12.62 -7.08
C PHE A 112 -15.71 13.67 -8.19
#